data_AF-A0A165DNC7-F1
#
_entry.id   AF-A0A165DNC7-F1
#
_cell.length_a   1.000
_cell.length_b   1.000
_cell.length_c   1.000
_cell.angle_alpha   90.00
_cell.angle_beta   90.00
_cell.angle_gamma   90.00
#
_symmetry.space_group_name_H-M   'P 1'
#
loop_
_entity.id
_entity.type
_entity.pdbx_description
1 polymer ?
#
loop_
_entity_poly.entity_id
_entity_poly.type
_entity_poly.pdbx_seq_one_letter_code
_entity_poly.pdbx_strand_id
1 'polypeptide(L)'
;VFNSLMSGLNRTRRFDIVGQVWKAMEPQFGIRPTSRTLTFLITAGNYSDVLPSFSSEFAVLRNRLPFGHSPMDRVLTPAEIADNIVRGPPSLDVSNFWDGQPPWRTAQRIFKDVLFSNFPILQDVRSPVNAKGNSFRWFPGGSFAIQRASRALHKFFSHLLLQGDLPVNSRWPDLYPDSFMFGAYISLLGRQNMIEEIPLALAWMRTLNIKPHRRLLTLALMFYHDIGAPPPMLDRLVNQHGGDYEKLRLWIEEWVGPRATPQPEEVIRRKRA
;
A
#
# COMPACT_ATOMS: atom_id res chain seq x y z
N VAL A 1 -11.47 17.41 10.94
CA VAL A 1 -10.47 17.58 12.03
C VAL A 1 -9.42 16.47 12.04
N PHE A 2 -9.81 15.19 12.17
CA PHE A 2 -8.87 14.04 12.22
C PHE A 2 -7.85 13.99 11.08
N ASN A 3 -8.27 14.23 9.84
CA ASN A 3 -7.36 14.28 8.69
C ASN A 3 -6.27 15.37 8.83
N SER A 4 -6.63 16.54 9.37
CA SER A 4 -5.67 17.61 9.64
C SER A 4 -4.72 17.23 10.78
N LEU A 5 -5.24 16.58 11.82
CA LEU A 5 -4.44 16.07 12.95
C LEU A 5 -3.42 15.02 12.48
N MET A 6 -3.85 13.97 11.77
CA MET A 6 -2.95 12.94 11.25
C MET A 6 -1.93 13.51 10.25
N SER A 7 -2.35 14.48 9.42
CA SER A 7 -1.41 15.20 8.56
C SER A 7 -0.36 15.98 9.37
N GLY A 8 -0.76 16.61 10.48
CA GLY A 8 0.14 17.30 11.39
C GLY A 8 1.13 16.35 12.06
N LEU A 9 0.64 15.23 12.58
CA LEU A 9 1.45 14.16 13.19
C LEU A 9 2.46 13.58 12.21
N ASN A 10 2.08 13.37 10.94
CA ASN A 10 3.01 12.93 9.91
C ASN A 10 4.13 13.95 9.64
N ARG A 11 3.81 15.25 9.67
CA ARG A 11 4.81 16.32 9.49
C ARG A 11 5.77 16.39 10.67
N THR A 12 5.28 16.17 11.90
CA THR A 12 6.09 16.14 13.12
C THR A 12 6.73 14.77 13.40
N ARG A 13 6.60 13.82 12.46
CA ARG A 13 7.14 12.45 12.56
C ARG A 13 6.64 11.66 13.78
N ARG A 14 5.46 11.98 14.30
CA ARG A 14 4.79 11.27 15.40
C ARG A 14 3.95 10.11 14.86
N PHE A 15 4.61 9.17 14.17
CA PHE A 15 3.95 8.02 13.54
C PHE A 15 3.34 7.05 14.56
N ASP A 16 3.91 6.99 15.78
CA ASP A 16 3.37 6.27 16.93
C ASP A 16 1.91 6.65 17.21
N ILE A 17 1.63 7.96 17.28
CA ILE A 17 0.29 8.48 17.57
C ILE A 17 -0.67 8.24 16.39
N VAL A 18 -0.19 8.26 15.15
CA VAL A 18 -1.06 8.09 13.97
C VAL A 18 -1.82 6.75 14.02
N GLY A 19 -1.14 5.66 14.40
CA GLY A 19 -1.78 4.36 14.58
C GLY A 19 -2.79 4.32 15.74
N GLN A 20 -2.49 5.02 16.84
CA GLN A 20 -3.40 5.12 17.99
C GLN A 20 -4.66 5.91 17.66
N VAL A 21 -4.50 7.05 16.98
CA VAL A 21 -5.61 7.88 16.50
C VAL A 21 -6.50 7.05 15.58
N TRP A 22 -5.92 6.32 14.62
CA TRP A 22 -6.69 5.44 13.73
C TRP A 22 -7.57 4.44 14.51
N LYS A 23 -7.00 3.75 15.51
CA LYS A 23 -7.77 2.79 16.32
C LYS A 23 -8.85 3.43 17.17
N ALA A 24 -8.65 4.67 17.61
CA ALA A 24 -9.61 5.38 18.46
C ALA A 24 -10.77 6.00 17.69
N MET A 25 -10.59 6.33 16.39
CA MET A 25 -11.55 7.09 15.58
C MET A 25 -12.98 6.57 15.66
N GLU A 26 -13.20 5.29 15.37
CA GLU A 26 -14.54 4.69 15.41
C GLU A 26 -15.01 4.36 16.84
N PRO A 27 -14.28 3.58 17.65
CA PRO A 27 -14.80 3.13 18.95
C PRO A 27 -14.94 4.26 19.98
N GLN A 28 -14.14 5.33 19.91
CA GLN A 28 -14.17 6.41 20.90
C GLN A 28 -14.86 7.67 20.40
N PHE A 29 -14.74 7.99 19.11
CA PHE A 29 -15.30 9.21 18.56
C PHE A 29 -16.50 8.97 17.63
N GLY A 30 -16.84 7.71 17.33
CA GLY A 30 -17.91 7.38 16.38
C GLY A 30 -17.64 7.88 14.96
N ILE A 31 -16.39 8.20 14.62
CA ILE A 31 -16.00 8.78 13.34
C ILE A 31 -15.37 7.71 12.48
N ARG A 32 -15.96 7.47 11.31
CA ARG A 32 -15.40 6.53 10.34
C ARG A 32 -14.19 7.12 9.60
N PRO A 33 -13.14 6.31 9.35
CA PRO A 33 -12.01 6.75 8.56
C PRO A 33 -12.42 7.02 7.10
N THR A 34 -11.73 7.97 6.46
CA THR A 34 -11.91 8.28 5.03
C THR A 34 -10.70 7.83 4.19
N SER A 35 -10.80 7.86 2.86
CA SER A 35 -9.69 7.50 1.96
C SER A 35 -8.40 8.27 2.29
N ARG A 36 -8.56 9.54 2.64
CA ARG A 36 -7.48 10.43 3.08
C ARG A 36 -6.90 10.03 4.43
N THR A 37 -7.72 9.59 5.38
CA THR A 37 -7.27 9.06 6.68
C THR A 37 -6.36 7.85 6.48
N LEU A 38 -6.79 6.91 5.64
CA LEU A 38 -6.02 5.71 5.32
C LEU A 38 -4.73 6.05 4.55
N THR A 39 -4.77 7.03 3.66
CA THR A 39 -3.56 7.53 2.97
C THR A 39 -2.52 8.06 3.96
N PHE A 40 -2.94 8.82 4.99
CA PHE A 40 -2.04 9.29 6.04
C PHE A 40 -1.50 8.17 6.93
N LEU A 41 -2.31 7.16 7.22
CA LEU A 41 -1.88 5.96 7.94
C LEU A 41 -0.79 5.20 7.17
N ILE A 42 -1.01 4.94 5.88
CA ILE A 42 -0.03 4.27 5.01
C ILE A 42 1.25 5.08 4.90
N THR A 43 1.11 6.41 4.76
CA THR A 43 2.25 7.32 4.74
C THR A 43 3.04 7.24 6.04
N ALA A 44 2.38 7.24 7.20
CA ALA A 44 3.04 7.09 8.51
C ALA A 44 3.82 5.78 8.60
N GLY A 45 3.19 4.68 8.18
CA GLY A 45 3.85 3.37 8.11
C GLY A 45 5.06 3.36 7.17
N ASN A 46 5.04 4.14 6.09
CA ASN A 46 6.16 4.25 5.17
C ASN A 46 7.38 5.01 5.74
N TYR A 47 7.19 5.83 6.78
CA TYR A 47 8.25 6.64 7.38
C TYR A 47 8.68 6.17 8.77
N SER A 48 8.00 5.18 9.37
CA SER A 48 8.36 4.64 10.68
C SER A 48 9.72 3.96 10.71
N ASP A 49 10.17 3.42 9.58
CA ASP A 49 11.34 2.54 9.52
C ASP A 49 12.67 3.29 9.39
N VAL A 50 12.62 4.62 9.28
CA VAL A 50 13.83 5.46 9.20
C VAL A 50 14.55 5.56 10.56
N LEU A 51 14.01 4.95 11.62
CA LEU A 51 14.65 4.86 12.93
C LEU A 51 15.07 3.41 13.20
N PRO A 52 16.29 3.00 12.78
CA PRO A 52 16.85 1.70 13.15
C PRO A 52 17.23 1.73 14.63
N SER A 53 16.24 1.60 15.50
CA SER A 53 16.50 1.29 16.90
C SER A 53 16.69 -0.22 16.99
N PHE A 54 17.84 -0.65 17.52
CA PHE A 54 18.17 -2.06 17.84
C PHE A 54 17.05 -2.77 18.64
N SER A 55 16.25 -2.00 19.38
CA SER A 55 15.07 -2.49 20.10
C SER A 55 13.98 -3.06 19.17
N SER A 56 13.94 -2.68 17.89
CA SER A 56 12.90 -3.12 16.96
C SER A 56 13.07 -4.58 16.52
N GLU A 57 14.30 -5.02 16.25
CA GLU A 57 14.60 -6.42 15.94
C GLU A 57 14.38 -7.33 17.17
N PHE A 58 14.77 -6.86 18.36
CA PHE A 58 14.51 -7.57 19.61
C PHE A 58 13.03 -7.60 19.99
N ALA A 59 12.24 -6.57 19.66
CA ALA A 59 10.79 -6.59 19.87
C ALA A 59 10.08 -7.60 18.97
N VAL A 60 10.53 -7.75 17.71
CA VAL A 60 10.03 -8.80 16.81
C VAL A 60 10.38 -10.19 17.35
N LEU A 61 11.58 -10.38 17.90
CA LEU A 61 11.97 -11.63 18.56
C LEU A 61 11.17 -11.88 19.85
N ARG A 62 10.94 -10.84 20.67
CA ARG A 62 10.13 -10.91 21.88
C ARG A 62 8.69 -11.32 21.59
N ASN A 63 8.10 -10.83 20.50
CA ASN A 63 6.75 -11.20 20.08
C ASN A 63 6.63 -12.63 19.51
N ARG A 64 7.75 -13.33 19.29
CA ARG A 64 7.76 -14.77 18.97
C ARG A 64 7.91 -15.66 20.22
N LEU A 65 8.20 -15.07 21.38
CA LEU A 65 8.31 -15.81 22.63
C LEU A 65 6.92 -15.91 23.29
N PRO A 66 6.52 -17.09 23.79
CA PRO A 66 5.18 -17.34 24.37
C PRO A 66 4.88 -16.57 25.66
N PHE A 67 5.84 -15.79 26.19
CA PHE A 67 5.73 -15.06 27.45
C PHE A 67 5.61 -13.54 27.28
N GLY A 68 5.61 -13.04 26.04
CA GLY A 68 5.40 -11.62 25.76
C GLY A 68 3.91 -11.28 25.73
N HIS A 69 3.33 -10.82 26.84
CA HIS A 69 2.10 -10.02 26.74
C HIS A 69 2.44 -8.77 25.92
N SER A 70 1.88 -8.65 24.72
CA SER A 70 1.97 -7.42 23.93
C SER A 70 1.22 -6.34 24.71
N PRO A 71 1.90 -5.34 25.31
CA PRO A 71 1.23 -4.36 26.17
C PRO A 71 0.31 -3.38 25.40
N MET A 72 0.07 -3.62 24.11
CA MET A 72 -0.25 -2.57 23.12
C MET A 72 -1.58 -2.75 22.39
N ASP A 73 -2.42 -3.70 22.79
CA ASP A 73 -3.81 -3.78 22.30
C ASP A 73 -4.76 -2.79 23.01
N ARG A 74 -4.27 -2.09 24.04
CA ARG A 74 -5.03 -1.03 24.69
C ARG A 74 -5.22 0.14 23.73
N VAL A 75 -6.46 0.38 23.33
CA VAL A 75 -6.86 1.62 22.66
C VAL A 75 -6.73 2.76 23.68
N LEU A 76 -5.79 3.67 23.44
CA LEU A 76 -5.61 4.83 24.32
C LEU A 76 -6.85 5.71 24.34
N THR A 77 -7.22 6.20 25.51
CA THR A 77 -8.33 7.14 25.69
C THR A 77 -8.03 8.49 25.00
N PRO A 78 -9.05 9.32 24.71
CA PRO A 78 -8.83 10.63 24.11
C PRO A 78 -7.91 11.53 24.95
N ALA A 79 -8.00 11.43 26.28
CA ALA A 79 -7.13 12.16 27.22
C ALA A 79 -5.67 11.69 27.12
N GLU A 80 -5.42 10.39 27.05
CA GLU A 80 -4.07 9.83 26.87
C GLU A 80 -3.47 10.22 25.51
N ILE A 81 -4.27 10.22 24.44
CA ILE A 81 -3.83 10.68 23.12
C ILE A 81 -3.45 12.17 23.18
N ALA A 82 -4.30 13.00 23.79
CA ALA A 82 -4.03 14.43 23.95
C ALA A 82 -2.77 14.68 24.78
N ASP A 83 -2.62 13.95 25.89
CA ASP A 83 -1.45 14.03 26.77
C ASP A 83 -0.16 13.61 26.03
N ASN A 84 -0.20 12.54 25.22
CA ASN A 84 0.93 12.11 24.38
C ASN A 84 1.29 13.12 23.28
N ILE A 85 0.32 13.90 22.79
CA ILE A 85 0.57 15.00 21.85
C ILE A 85 1.27 16.15 22.57
N VAL A 86 0.79 16.53 23.77
CA VAL A 86 1.30 17.67 24.55
C VAL A 86 2.68 17.41 25.14
N ARG A 87 2.92 16.22 25.69
CA ARG A 87 4.19 15.83 26.32
C ARG A 87 5.39 15.82 25.36
N GLY A 88 5.15 15.97 24.06
CA GLY A 88 6.21 15.93 23.05
C GLY A 88 6.63 14.50 22.72
N PRO A 89 7.66 14.31 21.87
CA PRO A 89 8.14 12.98 21.52
C PRO A 89 8.60 12.28 22.81
N PRO A 90 8.04 11.11 23.13
CA PRO A 90 8.45 10.35 24.31
C PRO A 90 9.95 10.05 24.24
N SER A 91 10.58 10.02 25.40
CA SER A 91 11.98 9.65 25.57
C SER A 91 12.23 8.21 25.10
N LEU A 92 12.59 7.99 23.82
CA LEU A 92 13.09 6.75 23.19
C LEU A 92 12.33 5.41 23.40
N ASP A 93 11.34 5.35 24.29
CA ASP A 93 10.81 4.12 24.88
C ASP A 93 9.32 3.90 24.56
N VAL A 94 8.68 4.86 23.88
CA VAL A 94 7.38 4.56 23.26
C VAL A 94 7.64 3.72 22.03
N SER A 95 7.29 2.45 22.19
CA SER A 95 7.26 1.43 21.16
C SER A 95 6.74 2.01 19.84
N ASN A 96 7.62 2.10 18.84
CA ASN A 96 7.26 2.47 17.47
C ASN A 96 6.43 1.37 16.76
N PHE A 97 5.79 0.47 17.51
CA PHE A 97 5.03 -0.66 17.00
C PHE A 97 3.53 -0.37 17.04
N TRP A 98 2.82 -0.83 16.03
CA TRP A 98 1.36 -0.85 15.99
C TRP A 98 0.88 -2.28 16.12
N ASP A 99 0.14 -2.60 17.19
CA ASP A 99 -0.32 -3.98 17.48
C ASP A 99 0.84 -4.98 17.62
N GLY A 100 1.97 -4.55 18.19
CA GLY A 100 3.17 -5.38 18.28
C GLY A 100 3.84 -5.67 16.92
N GLN A 101 3.45 -5.00 15.85
CA GLN A 101 4.07 -5.13 14.53
C GLN A 101 4.67 -3.80 14.07
N PRO A 102 5.68 -3.82 13.18
CA PRO A 102 6.16 -2.62 12.53
C PRO A 102 5.01 -1.85 11.86
N PRO A 103 4.95 -0.51 11.95
CA PRO A 103 3.83 0.27 11.44
C PRO A 103 3.53 0.04 9.95
N TRP A 104 4.56 -0.15 9.12
CA TRP A 104 4.37 -0.46 7.70
C TRP A 104 3.56 -1.75 7.49
N ARG A 105 3.78 -2.77 8.32
CA ARG A 105 3.11 -4.07 8.20
C ARG A 105 1.65 -3.96 8.59
N THR A 106 1.38 -3.24 9.68
CA THR A 106 0.02 -2.94 10.12
C THR A 106 -0.71 -2.08 9.08
N ALA A 107 -0.06 -1.06 8.51
CA ALA A 107 -0.61 -0.24 7.44
C ALA A 107 -0.92 -1.05 6.17
N GLN A 108 -0.01 -1.93 5.75
CA GLN A 108 -0.19 -2.82 4.61
C GLN A 108 -1.40 -3.75 4.83
N ARG A 109 -1.48 -4.37 6.02
CA ARG A 109 -2.60 -5.24 6.41
C ARG A 109 -3.93 -4.49 6.37
N ILE A 110 -4.00 -3.30 6.96
CA ILE A 110 -5.22 -2.48 6.97
C ILE A 110 -5.63 -2.08 5.55
N PHE A 111 -4.67 -1.68 4.69
CA PHE A 111 -4.96 -1.36 3.29
C PHE A 111 -5.57 -2.57 2.55
N LYS A 112 -4.95 -3.76 2.67
CA LYS A 112 -5.45 -4.98 2.04
C LYS A 112 -6.82 -5.39 2.62
N ASP A 113 -7.02 -5.27 3.94
CA ASP A 113 -8.29 -5.55 4.61
C ASP A 113 -9.42 -4.66 4.05
N VAL A 114 -9.18 -3.35 3.99
CA VAL A 114 -10.13 -2.37 3.40
C VAL A 114 -10.40 -2.71 1.94
N LEU A 115 -9.34 -2.95 1.16
CA LEU A 115 -9.44 -3.21 -0.27
C LEU A 115 -10.24 -4.49 -0.56
N PHE A 116 -9.94 -5.61 0.12
CA PHE A 116 -10.59 -6.89 -0.15
C PHE A 116 -11.93 -7.07 0.53
N SER A 117 -12.18 -6.39 1.65
CA SER A 117 -13.52 -6.33 2.25
C SER A 117 -14.50 -5.60 1.33
N ASN A 118 -14.03 -4.54 0.66
CA ASN A 118 -14.89 -3.74 -0.23
C ASN A 118 -14.95 -4.31 -1.64
N PHE A 119 -13.86 -4.92 -2.12
CA PHE A 119 -13.73 -5.44 -3.47
C PHE A 119 -13.17 -6.86 -3.47
N PRO A 120 -13.96 -7.89 -3.09
CA PRO A 120 -13.50 -9.28 -3.03
C PRO A 120 -12.92 -9.80 -4.35
N ILE A 121 -13.43 -9.34 -5.49
CA ILE A 121 -12.92 -9.72 -6.82
C ILE A 121 -11.44 -9.39 -7.06
N LEU A 122 -10.86 -8.47 -6.29
CA LEU A 122 -9.45 -8.15 -6.40
C LEU A 122 -8.53 -9.29 -5.92
N GLN A 123 -9.06 -10.25 -5.16
CA GLN A 123 -8.34 -11.46 -4.76
C GLN A 123 -7.98 -12.34 -5.97
N ASP A 124 -8.81 -12.31 -7.03
CA ASP A 124 -8.60 -13.10 -8.25
C ASP A 124 -7.73 -12.38 -9.30
N VAL A 125 -7.40 -11.11 -9.07
CA VAL A 125 -6.62 -10.31 -10.01
C VAL A 125 -5.17 -10.80 -10.03
N ARG A 126 -4.68 -11.14 -11.23
CA ARG A 126 -3.31 -11.60 -11.44
C ARG A 126 -2.36 -10.44 -11.75
N SER A 127 -1.11 -10.57 -11.32
CA SER A 127 -0.03 -9.67 -11.72
C SER A 127 0.19 -9.73 -13.24
N PRO A 128 0.39 -8.59 -13.93
CA PRO A 128 0.63 -8.57 -15.38
C PRO A 128 2.02 -9.11 -15.76
N VAL A 129 2.93 -9.18 -14.80
CA VAL A 129 4.28 -9.72 -14.98
C VAL A 129 4.53 -10.80 -13.93
N ASN A 130 5.21 -11.87 -14.35
CA ASN A 130 5.59 -12.96 -13.47
C ASN A 130 6.74 -12.49 -12.56
N ALA A 131 6.42 -11.82 -11.46
CA ALA A 131 7.38 -11.68 -10.38
C ALA A 131 7.72 -13.10 -9.89
N LYS A 132 8.93 -13.57 -10.21
CA LYS A 132 9.43 -14.86 -9.71
C LYS A 132 9.72 -14.73 -8.21
N GLY A 133 8.71 -14.85 -7.36
CA GLY A 133 8.88 -14.83 -5.91
C GLY A 133 7.54 -15.00 -5.18
N ASN A 134 7.52 -15.87 -4.18
CA ASN A 134 6.34 -16.29 -3.41
C ASN A 134 5.51 -15.09 -2.91
N SER A 135 4.19 -15.00 -3.12
CA SER A 135 3.23 -15.76 -2.32
C SER A 135 1.78 -15.52 -2.79
N PHE A 136 1.26 -16.42 -3.61
CA PHE A 136 -0.08 -17.04 -3.54
C PHE A 136 -0.20 -17.98 -4.75
N ARG A 137 -0.05 -19.29 -4.51
CA ARG A 137 -0.19 -20.36 -5.53
C ARG A 137 -1.60 -20.97 -5.44
N TRP A 138 -2.09 -21.47 -6.59
CA TRP A 138 -3.35 -22.17 -6.95
C TRP A 138 -4.29 -21.27 -7.80
N PHE A 139 -4.60 -21.49 -9.10
CA PHE A 139 -4.88 -22.66 -9.97
C PHE A 139 -4.45 -22.45 -11.46
N PRO A 140 -4.41 -23.50 -12.32
CA PRO A 140 -3.96 -23.40 -13.72
C PRO A 140 -5.05 -22.92 -14.69
N GLY A 141 -4.63 -22.22 -15.76
CA GLY A 141 -5.42 -22.05 -16.98
C GLY A 141 -5.68 -20.59 -17.38
N GLY A 142 -5.37 -20.27 -18.64
CA GLY A 142 -6.08 -19.27 -19.44
C GLY A 142 -5.62 -17.81 -19.35
N SER A 143 -4.53 -17.47 -20.03
CA SER A 143 -4.27 -16.11 -20.51
C SER A 143 -5.18 -15.80 -21.72
N PHE A 144 -5.58 -14.53 -21.91
CA PHE A 144 -6.37 -13.95 -23.03
C PHE A 144 -7.87 -13.63 -22.85
N ALA A 145 -8.41 -13.52 -21.63
CA ALA A 145 -9.80 -13.08 -21.38
C ALA A 145 -10.00 -11.69 -20.72
N ILE A 146 -8.93 -10.92 -20.47
CA ILE A 146 -9.00 -9.76 -19.55
C ILE A 146 -9.66 -8.52 -20.17
N GLN A 147 -9.53 -8.29 -21.49
CA GLN A 147 -10.11 -7.09 -22.12
C GLN A 147 -11.64 -7.13 -22.30
N ARG A 148 -12.27 -8.30 -22.40
CA ARG A 148 -13.75 -8.41 -22.43
C ARG A 148 -14.34 -8.45 -21.03
N ALA A 149 -13.67 -9.12 -20.09
CA ALA A 149 -14.07 -9.14 -18.68
C ALA A 149 -14.06 -7.73 -18.07
N SER A 150 -13.09 -6.88 -18.40
CA SER A 150 -13.01 -5.52 -17.85
C SER A 150 -14.21 -4.64 -18.22
N ARG A 151 -14.80 -4.79 -19.41
CA ARG A 151 -16.00 -4.03 -19.81
C ARG A 151 -17.27 -4.54 -19.14
N ALA A 152 -17.41 -5.85 -18.95
CA ALA A 152 -18.53 -6.45 -18.24
C ALA A 152 -18.47 -6.13 -16.74
N LEU A 153 -17.27 -6.22 -16.15
CA LEU A 153 -17.00 -5.77 -14.79
C LEU A 153 -17.21 -4.27 -14.64
N HIS A 154 -16.86 -3.46 -15.65
CA HIS A 154 -17.14 -2.03 -15.62
C HIS A 154 -18.64 -1.74 -15.56
N LYS A 155 -19.48 -2.44 -16.36
CA LYS A 155 -20.94 -2.34 -16.23
C LYS A 155 -21.40 -2.77 -14.84
N PHE A 156 -20.91 -3.89 -14.33
CA PHE A 156 -21.24 -4.35 -12.99
C PHE A 156 -20.86 -3.33 -11.89
N PHE A 157 -19.63 -2.81 -11.90
CA PHE A 157 -19.17 -1.81 -10.94
C PHE A 157 -19.86 -0.46 -11.08
N SER A 158 -20.14 0.00 -12.30
CA SER A 158 -20.94 1.21 -12.48
C SER A 158 -22.35 1.01 -11.97
N HIS A 159 -22.94 -0.18 -12.13
CA HIS A 159 -24.20 -0.53 -11.47
C HIS A 159 -24.08 -0.58 -9.94
N LEU A 160 -23.07 -1.22 -9.36
CA LEU A 160 -22.87 -1.26 -7.90
C LEU A 160 -22.60 0.13 -7.30
N LEU A 161 -21.79 0.96 -7.97
CA LEU A 161 -21.47 2.33 -7.52
C LEU A 161 -22.67 3.28 -7.71
N LEU A 162 -23.52 3.06 -8.72
CA LEU A 162 -24.74 3.85 -8.94
C LEU A 162 -25.92 3.35 -8.09
N GLN A 163 -25.94 2.07 -7.70
CA GLN A 163 -26.99 1.50 -6.83
C GLN A 163 -26.62 1.49 -5.34
N GLY A 164 -25.37 1.75 -4.98
CA GLY A 164 -24.93 1.73 -3.57
C GLY A 164 -24.83 0.32 -2.97
N ASP A 165 -24.97 -0.73 -3.78
CA ASP A 165 -24.89 -2.13 -3.35
C ASP A 165 -23.42 -2.55 -3.20
N LEU A 166 -22.70 -1.96 -2.25
CA LEU A 166 -21.54 -2.63 -1.69
C LEU A 166 -22.00 -3.96 -1.08
N PRO A 167 -21.14 -5.00 -1.03
CA PRO A 167 -21.49 -6.22 -0.32
C PRO A 167 -21.99 -5.84 1.08
N VAL A 168 -23.19 -6.31 1.42
CA VAL A 168 -23.99 -5.90 2.60
C VAL A 168 -23.19 -5.98 3.92
N ASN A 169 -22.08 -6.72 3.92
CA ASN A 169 -21.20 -6.95 5.07
C ASN A 169 -19.80 -6.32 4.92
N SER A 170 -19.62 -5.30 4.08
CA SER A 170 -18.35 -4.56 4.08
C SER A 170 -18.13 -3.90 5.44
N ARG A 171 -17.00 -4.19 6.07
CA ARG A 171 -16.54 -3.52 7.30
C ARG A 171 -16.28 -2.03 7.09
N TRP A 172 -16.01 -1.62 5.85
CA TRP A 172 -15.49 -0.30 5.51
C TRP A 172 -16.26 0.36 4.35
N PRO A 173 -17.59 0.51 4.43
CA PRO A 173 -18.41 0.87 3.28
C PRO A 173 -18.09 2.27 2.71
N ASP A 174 -17.56 3.16 3.56
CA ASP A 174 -17.27 4.55 3.19
C ASP A 174 -15.84 4.73 2.61
N LEU A 175 -15.02 3.68 2.59
CA LEU A 175 -13.64 3.72 2.14
C LEU A 175 -13.49 3.30 0.67
N TYR A 176 -13.43 4.29 -0.21
CA TYR A 176 -13.14 4.09 -1.62
C TYR A 176 -11.65 4.33 -1.91
N PRO A 177 -10.95 3.35 -2.53
CA PRO A 177 -9.57 3.54 -2.97
C PRO A 177 -9.47 4.65 -4.01
N ASP A 178 -8.46 5.50 -3.88
CA ASP A 178 -8.16 6.56 -4.84
C ASP A 178 -6.69 6.49 -5.29
N SER A 179 -6.32 7.34 -6.26
CA SER A 179 -4.96 7.37 -6.80
C SER A 179 -3.90 7.73 -5.75
N PHE A 180 -4.27 8.52 -4.73
CA PHE A 180 -3.35 8.94 -3.67
C PHE A 180 -3.07 7.80 -2.68
N MET A 181 -4.11 7.04 -2.32
CA MET A 181 -4.00 5.86 -1.47
C MET A 181 -3.11 4.79 -2.11
N PHE A 182 -3.33 4.48 -3.39
CA PHE A 182 -2.44 3.58 -4.13
C PHE A 182 -1.03 4.15 -4.28
N GLY A 183 -0.88 5.46 -4.46
CA GLY A 183 0.43 6.11 -4.48
C GLY A 183 1.18 5.92 -3.17
N ALA A 184 0.51 6.10 -2.03
CA ALA A 184 1.09 5.84 -0.71
C ALA A 184 1.42 4.35 -0.52
N TYR A 185 0.54 3.45 -0.96
CA TYR A 185 0.74 2.00 -0.88
C TYR A 185 1.93 1.52 -1.72
N ILE A 186 2.01 1.90 -3.00
CA ILE A 186 3.15 1.59 -3.87
C ILE A 186 4.44 2.15 -3.28
N SER A 187 4.39 3.36 -2.70
CA SER A 187 5.54 3.94 -2.04
C SER A 187 5.98 3.15 -0.81
N LEU A 188 5.03 2.59 -0.04
CA LEU A 188 5.31 1.68 1.07
C LEU A 188 5.94 0.38 0.57
N LEU A 189 5.38 -0.24 -0.48
CA LEU A 189 5.93 -1.46 -1.07
C LEU A 189 7.37 -1.28 -1.55
N GLY A 190 7.66 -0.17 -2.24
CA GLY A 190 8.99 0.13 -2.76
C GLY A 190 10.04 0.31 -1.67
N ARG A 191 9.70 0.96 -0.54
CA ARG A 191 10.66 1.15 0.57
C ARG A 191 10.90 -0.10 1.38
N GLN A 192 9.90 -0.95 1.52
CA GLN A 192 9.97 -2.19 2.30
C GLN A 192 10.49 -3.38 1.48
N ASN A 193 11.10 -3.11 0.31
CA ASN A 193 11.60 -4.13 -0.61
C ASN A 193 10.54 -5.18 -1.03
N MET A 194 9.27 -4.79 -1.04
CA MET A 194 8.13 -5.62 -1.51
C MET A 194 7.76 -5.25 -2.96
N ILE A 195 8.78 -5.01 -3.77
CA ILE A 195 8.65 -4.46 -5.13
C ILE A 195 7.88 -5.43 -6.05
N GLU A 196 7.90 -6.73 -5.76
CA GLU A 196 7.14 -7.76 -6.47
C GLU A 196 5.61 -7.55 -6.39
N GLU A 197 5.11 -6.88 -5.35
CA GLU A 197 3.68 -6.57 -5.23
C GLU A 197 3.27 -5.33 -6.05
N ILE A 198 4.21 -4.52 -6.55
CA ILE A 198 3.89 -3.27 -7.26
C ILE A 198 3.08 -3.52 -8.54
N PRO A 199 3.44 -4.48 -9.42
CA PRO A 199 2.63 -4.78 -10.59
C PRO A 199 1.22 -5.25 -10.24
N LEU A 200 1.08 -6.00 -9.16
CA LEU A 200 -0.23 -6.46 -8.66
C LEU A 200 -1.08 -5.29 -8.17
N ALA A 201 -0.48 -4.35 -7.42
CA ALA A 201 -1.16 -3.13 -7.00
C ALA A 201 -1.64 -2.28 -8.19
N LEU A 202 -0.84 -2.18 -9.25
CA LEU A 202 -1.25 -1.51 -10.50
C LEU A 202 -2.39 -2.27 -11.19
N ALA A 203 -2.39 -3.60 -11.16
CA ALA A 203 -3.48 -4.42 -11.69
C ALA A 203 -4.78 -4.19 -10.92
N TRP A 204 -4.72 -4.05 -9.58
CA TRP A 204 -5.88 -3.66 -8.79
C TRP A 204 -6.41 -2.28 -9.20
N MET A 205 -5.53 -1.28 -9.37
CA MET A 205 -5.93 0.05 -9.86
C MET A 205 -6.62 -0.02 -11.23
N ARG A 206 -6.07 -0.80 -12.17
CA ARG A 206 -6.66 -1.00 -13.51
C ARG A 206 -8.04 -1.65 -13.41
N THR A 207 -8.19 -2.66 -12.54
CA THR A 207 -9.45 -3.38 -12.32
C THR A 207 -10.52 -2.47 -11.72
N LEU A 208 -10.13 -1.60 -10.77
CA LEU A 208 -11.01 -0.59 -10.18
C LEU A 208 -11.22 0.65 -11.07
N ASN A 209 -10.64 0.68 -12.29
CA ASN A 209 -10.68 1.82 -13.20
C ASN A 209 -10.15 3.14 -12.59
N ILE A 210 -9.19 3.05 -11.66
CA ILE A 210 -8.54 4.20 -11.04
C ILE A 210 -7.37 4.63 -11.91
N LYS A 211 -7.48 5.78 -12.58
CA LYS A 211 -6.40 6.30 -13.43
C LYS A 211 -5.21 6.78 -12.59
N PRO A 212 -4.01 6.19 -12.72
CA PRO A 212 -2.84 6.63 -11.99
C PRO A 212 -2.32 7.95 -12.57
N HIS A 213 -1.75 8.79 -11.72
CA HIS A 213 -1.02 9.97 -12.18
C HIS A 213 0.37 9.58 -12.69
N ARG A 214 0.92 10.33 -13.67
CA ARG A 214 2.27 10.09 -14.22
C ARG A 214 3.34 9.96 -13.13
N ARG A 215 3.29 10.81 -12.10
CA ARG A 215 4.21 10.79 -10.95
C ARG A 215 4.23 9.44 -10.21
N LEU A 216 3.07 8.80 -10.06
CA LEU A 216 2.90 7.50 -9.41
C LEU A 216 3.48 6.40 -10.30
N LEU A 217 3.16 6.40 -11.60
CA LEU A 217 3.73 5.45 -12.54
C LEU A 217 5.25 5.54 -12.60
N THR A 218 5.82 6.76 -12.58
CA THR A 218 7.28 6.94 -12.55
C THR A 218 7.87 6.32 -11.29
N LEU A 219 7.20 6.51 -10.14
CA LEU A 219 7.64 5.94 -8.87
C LEU A 219 7.56 4.41 -8.87
N ALA A 220 6.46 3.84 -9.37
CA ALA A 220 6.26 2.39 -9.49
C ALA A 220 7.33 1.75 -10.39
N LEU A 221 7.56 2.32 -11.57
CA LEU A 221 8.59 1.87 -12.51
C LEU A 221 10.00 2.05 -11.94
N MET A 222 10.27 3.13 -11.20
CA MET A 222 11.54 3.37 -10.54
C MET A 222 11.87 2.25 -9.55
N PHE A 223 10.92 1.90 -8.67
CA PHE A 223 11.12 0.79 -7.74
C PHE A 223 11.24 -0.55 -8.47
N TYR A 224 10.42 -0.79 -9.50
CA TYR A 224 10.42 -2.07 -10.22
C TYR A 224 11.69 -2.30 -11.06
N HIS A 225 12.28 -1.23 -11.59
CA HIS A 225 13.54 -1.27 -12.33
C HIS A 225 14.67 -1.92 -11.50
N ASP A 226 14.66 -1.76 -10.17
CA ASP A 226 15.71 -2.28 -9.31
C ASP A 226 15.73 -3.81 -9.22
N ILE A 227 14.60 -4.48 -9.46
CA ILE A 227 14.51 -5.95 -9.52
C ILE A 227 14.76 -6.47 -10.94
N GLY A 228 14.36 -5.71 -11.95
CA GLY A 228 14.37 -6.15 -13.34
C GLY A 228 15.74 -6.10 -14.03
N ALA A 229 16.75 -5.46 -13.43
CA ALA A 229 18.09 -5.38 -14.02
C ALA A 229 18.76 -6.77 -13.97
N PRO A 230 18.98 -7.44 -15.12
CA PRO A 230 19.73 -8.67 -15.10
C PRO A 230 21.16 -8.40 -14.59
N PRO A 231 21.84 -9.41 -14.01
CA PRO A 231 23.26 -9.29 -13.69
C PRO A 231 24.04 -8.83 -14.93
N PRO A 232 25.08 -7.99 -14.79
CA PRO A 232 25.76 -7.33 -15.92
C PRO A 232 26.33 -8.30 -16.98
N MET A 233 26.45 -9.59 -16.66
CA MET A 233 26.89 -10.62 -17.62
C MET A 233 25.79 -11.18 -18.53
N LEU A 234 24.50 -10.98 -18.22
CA LEU A 234 23.37 -11.53 -18.97
C LEU A 234 22.57 -10.47 -19.77
N ASP A 235 22.97 -9.20 -19.68
CA ASP A 235 22.31 -8.07 -20.34
C ASP A 235 22.09 -8.31 -21.84
N ARG A 236 23.10 -8.88 -22.54
CA ARG A 236 23.04 -9.10 -23.99
C ARG A 236 21.99 -10.14 -24.43
N LEU A 237 21.64 -11.09 -23.57
CA LEU A 237 20.67 -12.16 -23.86
C LEU A 237 19.24 -11.75 -23.48
N VAL A 238 19.06 -11.02 -22.39
CA VAL A 238 17.75 -10.58 -21.89
C VAL A 238 17.19 -9.42 -22.73
N ASN A 239 18.06 -8.60 -23.33
CA ASN A 239 17.66 -7.46 -24.17
C ASN A 239 16.88 -7.83 -25.44
N GLN A 240 16.85 -9.09 -25.87
CA GLN A 240 16.11 -9.50 -27.07
C GLN A 240 14.59 -9.68 -26.85
N HIS A 241 14.12 -9.87 -25.62
CA HIS A 241 12.71 -10.19 -25.34
C HIS A 241 11.97 -9.16 -24.48
N GLY A 242 12.63 -8.06 -24.09
CA GLY A 242 12.09 -7.11 -23.12
C GLY A 242 11.93 -7.78 -21.75
N GLY A 243 12.82 -7.46 -20.81
CA GLY A 243 12.72 -7.97 -19.43
C GLY A 243 11.35 -7.68 -18.79
N ASP A 244 11.09 -8.23 -17.60
CA ASP A 244 9.78 -8.04 -16.95
C ASP A 244 9.44 -6.57 -16.70
N TYR A 245 10.45 -5.69 -16.59
CA TYR A 245 10.28 -4.24 -16.59
C TYR A 245 9.59 -3.72 -17.87
N GLU A 246 10.06 -4.15 -19.05
CA GLU A 246 9.54 -3.67 -20.32
C GLU A 246 8.13 -4.21 -20.57
N LYS A 247 7.86 -5.46 -20.18
CA LYS A 247 6.50 -6.01 -20.20
C LYS A 247 5.55 -5.20 -19.33
N LEU A 248 5.97 -4.81 -18.13
CA LEU A 248 5.17 -3.97 -17.25
C LEU A 248 4.94 -2.58 -17.88
N ARG A 249 5.98 -1.98 -18.47
CA ARG A 249 5.89 -0.67 -19.14
C ARG A 249 4.89 -0.71 -20.30
N LEU A 250 4.99 -1.70 -21.17
CA LEU A 250 4.07 -1.89 -22.30
C LEU A 250 2.62 -2.14 -21.81
N TRP A 251 2.45 -2.91 -20.75
CA TRP A 251 1.13 -3.13 -20.13
C TRP A 251 0.53 -1.84 -19.55
N ILE A 252 1.36 -0.99 -18.94
CA ILE A 252 0.96 0.35 -18.48
C ILE A 252 0.61 1.23 -19.69
N GLU A 253 1.41 1.19 -20.75
CA GLU A 253 1.20 1.97 -21.98
C GLU A 253 -0.12 1.63 -22.66
N GLU A 254 -0.47 0.35 -22.75
CA GLU A 254 -1.77 -0.10 -23.22
C GLU A 254 -2.92 0.45 -22.34
N TRP A 255 -2.70 0.55 -21.04
CA TRP A 255 -3.72 0.98 -20.09
C TRP A 255 -3.94 2.50 -20.07
N VAL A 256 -2.88 3.30 -19.94
CA VAL A 256 -2.98 4.77 -19.77
C VAL A 256 -2.65 5.56 -21.03
N GLY A 257 -2.10 4.91 -22.05
CA GLY A 257 -1.64 5.50 -23.29
C GLY A 257 -0.17 5.96 -23.25
N PRO A 258 0.45 6.16 -24.44
CA PRO A 258 1.87 6.52 -24.57
C PRO A 258 2.22 7.87 -23.93
N ARG A 259 1.29 8.83 -23.97
CA ARG A 259 1.52 10.18 -23.42
C ARG A 259 1.58 10.20 -21.88
N ALA A 260 0.84 9.31 -21.22
CA ALA A 260 0.78 9.25 -19.76
C ALA A 260 1.84 8.30 -19.18
N THR A 261 2.38 7.41 -20.01
CA THR A 261 3.40 6.44 -19.60
C THR A 261 4.76 7.14 -19.44
N PRO A 262 5.42 7.02 -18.27
CA PRO A 262 6.76 7.54 -18.07
C PRO A 262 7.76 6.86 -19.01
N GLN A 263 8.62 7.66 -19.62
CA GLN A 263 9.70 7.14 -20.45
C GLN A 263 10.86 6.64 -19.56
N PRO A 264 11.63 5.60 -19.98
CA PRO A 264 12.73 5.06 -19.19
C PRO A 264 13.74 6.12 -18.73
N GLU A 265 14.04 7.10 -19.60
CA GLU A 265 14.92 8.23 -19.29
C GLU A 265 14.43 9.07 -18.11
N GLU A 266 13.12 9.27 -17.99
CA GLU A 266 12.54 10.02 -16.87
C GLU A 266 12.66 9.26 -15.55
N VAL A 267 12.49 7.93 -15.61
CA VAL A 267 12.65 7.04 -14.47
C VAL A 267 14.10 7.08 -13.98
N ILE A 268 15.07 6.96 -14.89
CA ILE A 268 16.51 7.03 -14.58
C ILE A 268 16.88 8.40 -14.03
N ARG A 269 16.43 9.49 -14.66
CA ARG A 269 16.70 10.86 -14.21
C ARG A 269 16.20 11.08 -12.79
N ARG A 270 15.02 10.55 -12.45
CA ARG A 270 14.43 10.70 -11.12
C ARG A 270 15.17 9.89 -10.06
N LYS A 271 15.72 8.72 -10.42
CA LYS A 271 16.53 7.92 -9.50
C LYS A 271 17.85 8.60 -9.11
N ARG A 272 18.40 9.44 -9.99
CA ARG A 272 19.66 10.18 -9.77
C ARG A 272 19.50 11.47 -8.97
N ALA A 273 18.28 11.96 -8.79
CA ALA A 273 17.97 13.22 -8.11
C ALA A 273 17.63 12.96 -6.64
#